data_AF-A0A240PMX4-F1
#
_entry.id   AF-A0A240PMX4-F1
#
_cell.length_a   1.000
_cell.length_b   1.000
_cell.length_c   1.000
_cell.angle_alpha   90.00
_cell.angle_beta   90.00
_cell.angle_gamma   90.00
#
_symmetry.space_group_name_H-M   'P 1'
#
loop_
_entity.id
_entity.type
_entity.pdbx_description
1 polymer ?
#
loop_
_entity_poly.entity_id
_entity_poly.type
_entity_poly.pdbx_seq_one_letter_code
_entity_poly.pdbx_strand_id
1 'polypeptide(L)'
;MKFTFAVLLAIVVSCSVGEAKTFTKCELVKAMYSRGIAKKLLPDWVCLVQWESSFITTATHKNTDGSTDYGIFQINNAYWCDSSYGSNACNIPCKNLLTDDISDDIKCAKLIYSLHGFSAWYGWVDHCSGKSLPDISECF
;
A
#
# COMPACT_ATOMS: atom_id res chain seq x y z
N MET A 1 -15.87 -44.65 34.82
CA MET A 1 -16.13 -44.45 33.38
C MET A 1 -15.63 -43.06 33.03
N LYS A 2 -14.60 -42.94 32.18
CA LYS A 2 -13.98 -41.66 31.82
C LYS A 2 -14.69 -41.11 30.58
N PHE A 3 -15.30 -39.94 30.72
CA PHE A 3 -15.87 -39.18 29.61
C PHE A 3 -14.75 -38.43 28.90
N THR A 4 -14.55 -38.69 27.61
CA THR A 4 -13.70 -37.87 26.75
C THR A 4 -14.55 -37.35 25.61
N PHE A 5 -14.95 -36.08 25.70
CA PHE A 5 -15.50 -35.32 24.58
C PHE A 5 -14.32 -34.81 23.74
N ALA A 6 -14.16 -35.33 22.53
CA ALA A 6 -13.24 -34.78 21.55
C ALA A 6 -13.92 -33.59 20.85
N VAL A 7 -13.43 -32.38 21.11
CA VAL A 7 -13.86 -31.18 20.38
C VAL A 7 -13.02 -31.08 19.10
N LEU A 8 -13.66 -31.36 17.96
CA LEU A 8 -13.09 -31.12 16.62
C LEU A 8 -13.14 -29.61 16.33
N LEU A 9 -12.00 -28.94 16.44
CA LEU A 9 -11.84 -27.55 16.05
C LEU A 9 -11.74 -27.47 14.52
N ALA A 10 -12.85 -27.18 13.84
CA ALA A 10 -12.83 -26.91 12.40
C ALA A 10 -12.18 -25.54 12.15
N ILE A 11 -10.93 -25.55 11.69
CA ILE A 11 -10.23 -24.33 11.26
C ILE A 11 -10.80 -23.95 9.89
N VAL A 12 -11.71 -22.97 9.87
CA VAL A 12 -12.19 -22.36 8.64
C VAL A 12 -11.07 -21.45 8.12
N VAL A 13 -10.27 -21.94 7.17
CA VAL A 13 -9.34 -21.11 6.40
C VAL A 13 -10.17 -20.34 5.38
N SER A 14 -10.58 -19.12 5.72
CA SER A 14 -11.16 -18.18 4.77
C SER A 14 -10.04 -17.67 3.85
N CYS A 15 -9.96 -18.22 2.63
CA CYS A 15 -9.22 -17.61 1.54
C CYS A 15 -9.96 -16.32 1.14
N SER A 16 -9.57 -15.19 1.71
CA SER A 16 -9.91 -13.88 1.14
C SER A 16 -9.17 -13.74 -0.18
N VAL A 17 -9.85 -14.11 -1.28
CA VAL A 17 -9.46 -13.66 -2.61
C VAL A 17 -9.52 -12.14 -2.54
N GLY A 18 -8.37 -11.47 -2.61
CA GLY A 18 -8.33 -10.01 -2.68
C GLY A 18 -9.06 -9.59 -3.95
N GLU A 19 -10.23 -8.99 -3.80
CA GLU A 19 -10.86 -8.29 -4.92
C GLU A 19 -9.97 -7.10 -5.28
N ALA A 20 -9.99 -6.67 -6.55
CA ALA A 20 -9.21 -5.52 -6.98
C ALA A 20 -10.00 -4.25 -6.70
N LYS A 21 -9.63 -3.49 -5.67
CA LYS A 21 -10.22 -2.18 -5.39
C LYS A 21 -9.47 -1.05 -6.10
N THR A 22 -10.25 -0.19 -6.75
CA THR A 22 -9.81 1.14 -7.18
C THR A 22 -10.37 2.17 -6.22
N PHE A 23 -9.52 2.89 -5.51
CA PHE A 23 -9.95 3.96 -4.63
C PHE A 23 -10.39 5.20 -5.42
N THR A 24 -11.46 5.85 -4.99
CA THR A 24 -11.68 7.25 -5.35
C THR A 24 -10.71 8.16 -4.59
N LYS A 25 -10.48 9.37 -5.12
CA LYS A 25 -9.62 10.39 -4.47
C LYS A 25 -9.99 10.60 -3.00
N CYS A 26 -11.26 10.85 -2.70
CA CYS A 26 -11.67 11.16 -1.33
C CYS A 26 -11.71 9.95 -0.39
N GLU A 27 -11.96 8.74 -0.89
CA GLU A 27 -11.80 7.52 -0.08
C GLU A 27 -10.34 7.34 0.34
N LEU A 28 -9.40 7.54 -0.59
CA LEU A 28 -7.98 7.45 -0.29
C LEU A 28 -7.54 8.54 0.70
N VAL A 29 -7.95 9.79 0.49
CA VAL A 29 -7.68 10.91 1.41
C VAL A 29 -8.15 10.59 2.82
N LYS A 30 -9.38 10.09 2.98
CA LYS A 30 -9.94 9.70 4.29
C LYS A 30 -9.20 8.51 4.91
N ALA A 31 -8.85 7.50 4.11
CA ALA A 31 -8.10 6.34 4.59
C ALA A 31 -6.70 6.73 5.09
N MET A 32 -5.99 7.59 4.35
CA MET A 32 -4.66 8.11 4.72
C MET A 32 -4.72 9.04 5.94
N TYR A 33 -5.68 9.97 5.95
CA TYR A 33 -5.83 10.93 7.06
C TYR A 33 -6.16 10.22 8.38
N SER A 34 -7.10 9.28 8.37
CA SER A 34 -7.46 8.48 9.55
C SER A 34 -6.31 7.61 10.09
N ARG A 35 -5.31 7.31 9.25
CA ARG A 35 -4.08 6.56 9.61
C ARG A 35 -2.86 7.46 9.86
N GLY A 36 -3.11 8.75 10.08
CA GLY A 36 -2.13 9.70 10.58
C GLY A 36 -1.17 10.23 9.53
N ILE A 37 -1.54 10.24 8.25
CA ILE A 37 -0.87 11.11 7.28
C ILE A 37 -1.33 12.54 7.52
N ALA A 38 -0.38 13.46 7.70
CA ALA A 38 -0.67 14.85 7.98
C ALA A 38 -1.45 15.49 6.83
N LYS A 39 -2.49 16.29 7.15
CA LYS A 39 -3.39 16.91 6.15
C LYS A 39 -2.62 17.65 5.03
N LYS A 40 -1.53 18.34 5.40
CA LYS A 40 -0.67 19.08 4.47
C LYS A 40 0.06 18.22 3.43
N LEU A 41 0.23 16.92 3.67
CA LEU A 41 0.93 15.99 2.77
C LEU A 41 -0.04 15.22 1.87
N LEU A 42 -1.34 15.25 2.15
CA LEU A 42 -2.32 14.45 1.43
C LEU A 42 -2.39 14.77 -0.08
N PRO A 43 -2.26 16.04 -0.54
CA PRO A 43 -2.21 16.32 -1.98
C PRO A 43 -1.05 15.61 -2.69
N ASP A 44 0.14 15.60 -2.08
CA ASP A 44 1.30 14.88 -2.61
C ASP A 44 1.07 13.37 -2.68
N TRP A 45 0.52 12.78 -1.62
CA TRP A 45 0.19 11.34 -1.60
C TRP A 45 -0.86 10.95 -2.64
N VAL A 46 -1.89 11.79 -2.84
CA VAL A 46 -2.89 11.56 -3.89
C VAL A 46 -2.24 11.63 -5.27
N CYS A 47 -1.37 12.62 -5.51
CA CYS A 47 -0.64 12.74 -6.77
C CYS A 47 0.26 11.53 -7.01
N LEU A 48 1.03 11.12 -6.00
CA LEU A 48 1.88 9.94 -6.06
C LEU A 48 1.07 8.70 -6.45
N VAL A 49 0.00 8.40 -5.74
CA VAL A 49 -0.82 7.20 -6.01
C VAL A 49 -1.46 7.24 -7.40
N GLN A 50 -1.90 8.41 -7.87
CA GLN A 50 -2.44 8.58 -9.22
C GLN A 50 -1.44 8.13 -10.29
N TRP A 51 -0.16 8.49 -10.14
CA TRP A 51 0.89 8.24 -11.13
C TRP A 51 1.61 6.90 -10.94
N GLU A 52 1.55 6.32 -9.74
CA GLU A 52 2.13 5.01 -9.47
C GLU A 52 1.17 3.86 -9.82
N SER A 53 -0.10 3.95 -9.42
CA SER A 53 -1.03 2.81 -9.52
C SER A 53 -2.39 3.13 -10.13
N SER A 54 -2.66 4.40 -10.46
CA SER A 54 -4.02 4.86 -10.80
C SER A 54 -5.06 4.49 -9.72
N PHE A 55 -4.65 4.52 -8.44
CA PHE A 55 -5.46 4.18 -7.27
C PHE A 55 -5.85 2.70 -7.12
N ILE A 56 -5.21 1.78 -7.86
CA ILE A 56 -5.56 0.36 -7.86
C ILE A 56 -4.73 -0.39 -6.80
N THR A 57 -5.39 -1.10 -5.88
CA THR A 57 -4.73 -1.85 -4.78
C THR A 57 -3.97 -3.06 -5.25
N THR A 58 -4.35 -3.67 -6.38
CA THR A 58 -3.68 -4.86 -6.93
C THR A 58 -2.69 -4.53 -8.04
N ALA A 59 -2.32 -3.26 -8.21
CA ALA A 59 -1.36 -2.86 -9.23
C ALA A 59 0.01 -3.49 -8.97
N THR A 60 0.63 -4.03 -10.01
CA THR A 60 2.00 -4.55 -9.96
C THR A 60 2.78 -4.15 -11.19
N HIS A 61 4.04 -3.78 -11.01
CA HIS A 61 4.95 -3.47 -12.12
C HIS A 61 6.25 -4.27 -11.99
N LYS A 62 6.68 -4.91 -13.10
CA LYS A 62 7.93 -5.68 -13.16
C LYS A 62 9.04 -4.78 -13.69
N ASN A 63 10.05 -4.52 -12.87
CA ASN A 63 11.19 -3.70 -13.26
C ASN A 63 12.21 -4.49 -14.08
N THR A 64 13.05 -3.75 -14.81
CA THR A 64 14.11 -4.31 -15.66
C THR A 64 15.23 -5.00 -14.88
N ASP A 65 15.46 -4.60 -13.63
CA ASP A 65 16.40 -5.25 -12.71
C ASP A 65 15.84 -6.57 -12.11
N GLY A 66 14.60 -6.91 -12.43
CA GLY A 66 13.91 -8.11 -11.96
C GLY A 66 13.14 -7.91 -10.65
N SER A 67 13.26 -6.77 -9.99
CA SER A 67 12.41 -6.41 -8.85
C SER A 67 10.96 -6.18 -9.30
N THR A 68 10.04 -6.08 -8.37
CA THR A 68 8.61 -5.84 -8.65
C THR A 68 8.06 -4.84 -7.65
N ASP A 69 7.26 -3.91 -8.14
CA ASP A 69 6.53 -2.94 -7.34
C ASP A 69 5.12 -3.44 -7.07
N TYR A 70 4.64 -3.24 -5.84
CA TYR A 70 3.39 -3.81 -5.35
C TYR A 70 2.47 -2.74 -4.80
N GLY A 71 1.20 -2.87 -5.16
CA GLY A 71 0.11 -2.22 -4.48
C GLY A 71 -0.10 -0.76 -4.85
N ILE A 72 -0.96 -0.11 -4.08
CA ILE A 72 -1.44 1.24 -4.37
C ILE A 72 -0.32 2.29 -4.34
N PHE A 73 0.76 2.05 -3.59
CA PHE A 73 1.94 2.92 -3.53
C PHE A 73 3.15 2.38 -4.31
N GLN A 74 2.99 1.33 -5.12
CA GLN A 74 4.07 0.70 -5.90
C GLN A 74 5.35 0.47 -5.07
N ILE A 75 5.23 -0.25 -3.96
CA ILE A 75 6.33 -0.54 -3.03
C ILE A 75 7.18 -1.68 -3.57
N ASN A 76 8.48 -1.44 -3.72
CA ASN A 76 9.42 -2.37 -4.36
C ASN A 76 9.91 -3.51 -3.45
N ASN A 77 9.90 -4.76 -3.96
CA ASN A 77 10.35 -5.96 -3.23
C ASN A 77 11.87 -6.16 -3.14
N ALA A 78 12.70 -5.32 -3.77
CA ALA A 78 14.14 -5.36 -3.55
C ALA A 78 14.51 -4.90 -2.12
N TYR A 79 13.64 -4.11 -1.49
CA TYR A 79 13.95 -3.44 -0.21
C TYR A 79 12.89 -3.58 0.88
N TRP A 80 11.60 -3.54 0.51
CA TRP A 80 10.56 -3.16 1.47
C TRP A 80 9.69 -4.32 1.94
N CYS A 81 9.41 -5.30 1.09
CA CYS A 81 8.51 -6.41 1.40
C CYS A 81 9.11 -7.76 0.97
N ASP A 82 8.67 -8.84 1.61
CA ASP A 82 9.14 -10.19 1.30
C ASP A 82 8.36 -10.84 0.14
N SER A 83 9.09 -11.15 -0.92
CA SER A 83 8.71 -12.08 -1.99
C SER A 83 9.85 -13.07 -2.30
N SER A 84 10.75 -13.29 -1.33
CA SER A 84 12.00 -14.04 -1.50
C SER A 84 12.95 -13.48 -2.57
N TYR A 85 12.89 -12.16 -2.82
CA TYR A 85 13.74 -11.47 -3.80
C TYR A 85 14.78 -10.57 -3.11
N GLY A 86 14.36 -9.59 -2.32
CA GLY A 86 15.24 -8.64 -1.66
C GLY A 86 15.13 -8.64 -0.14
N SER A 87 15.43 -7.49 0.47
CA SER A 87 15.20 -7.29 1.91
C SER A 87 13.73 -6.97 2.20
N ASN A 88 13.37 -7.00 3.49
CA ASN A 88 12.00 -6.82 3.94
C ASN A 88 11.96 -5.79 5.08
N ALA A 89 12.30 -4.54 4.77
CA ALA A 89 12.39 -3.48 5.78
C ALA A 89 11.03 -3.16 6.45
N CYS A 90 9.90 -3.38 5.75
CA CYS A 90 8.57 -3.21 6.34
C CYS A 90 8.10 -4.44 7.15
N ASN A 91 8.86 -5.54 7.13
CA ASN A 91 8.57 -6.79 7.83
C ASN A 91 7.17 -7.36 7.49
N ILE A 92 6.82 -7.35 6.21
CA ILE A 92 5.54 -7.86 5.67
C ILE A 92 5.76 -8.67 4.39
N PRO A 93 4.93 -9.67 4.09
CA PRO A 93 4.89 -10.28 2.77
C PRO A 93 4.38 -9.28 1.71
N CYS A 94 4.96 -9.27 0.50
CA CYS A 94 4.50 -8.36 -0.56
C CYS A 94 3.03 -8.57 -0.96
N LYS A 95 2.49 -9.78 -0.77
CA LYS A 95 1.06 -10.07 -0.99
C LYS A 95 0.11 -9.26 -0.11
N ASN A 96 0.57 -8.77 1.05
CA ASN A 96 -0.26 -7.95 1.93
C ASN A 96 -0.53 -6.56 1.31
N LEU A 97 0.36 -6.11 0.42
CA LEU A 97 0.22 -4.84 -0.32
C LEU A 97 -0.77 -4.94 -1.49
N LEU A 98 -1.36 -6.12 -1.73
CA LEU A 98 -2.30 -6.36 -2.83
C LEU A 98 -3.73 -6.59 -2.33
N THR A 99 -4.05 -6.12 -1.12
CA THR A 99 -5.37 -6.26 -0.52
C THR A 99 -6.15 -4.95 -0.55
N ASP A 100 -7.47 -5.02 -0.39
CA ASP A 100 -8.32 -3.82 -0.32
C ASP A 100 -8.08 -2.99 0.94
N ASP A 101 -7.58 -3.62 2.00
CA ASP A 101 -7.17 -2.93 3.23
C ASP A 101 -5.74 -2.42 3.10
N ILE A 102 -5.61 -1.16 2.71
CA ILE A 102 -4.33 -0.46 2.53
C ILE A 102 -3.65 -0.05 3.85
N SER A 103 -3.96 -0.70 4.97
CA SER A 103 -3.37 -0.36 6.28
C SER A 103 -1.88 -0.70 6.35
N ASP A 104 -1.49 -1.87 5.84
CA ASP A 104 -0.08 -2.28 5.76
C ASP A 104 0.67 -1.41 4.73
N ASP A 105 0.04 -1.11 3.61
CA ASP A 105 0.52 -0.21 2.56
C ASP A 105 0.85 1.18 3.11
N ILE A 106 -0.09 1.83 3.80
CA ILE A 106 0.10 3.16 4.39
C ILE A 106 1.22 3.13 5.43
N LYS A 107 1.29 2.08 6.24
CA LYS A 107 2.34 1.94 7.27
C LYS A 107 3.73 1.84 6.64
N CYS A 108 3.88 1.01 5.60
CA CYS A 108 5.14 0.85 4.88
C CYS A 108 5.50 2.13 4.10
N ALA A 109 4.56 2.74 3.40
CA ALA A 109 4.77 4.02 2.69
C ALA A 109 5.21 5.15 3.65
N LYS A 110 4.64 5.23 4.86
CA LYS A 110 5.09 6.19 5.88
C LYS A 110 6.53 5.94 6.33
N LEU A 111 6.95 4.68 6.45
CA LEU A 111 8.34 4.34 6.77
C LEU A 111 9.27 4.82 5.64
N ILE A 112 8.96 4.49 4.38
CA ILE A 112 9.73 4.91 3.21
C ILE A 112 9.83 6.44 3.16
N TYR A 113 8.71 7.14 3.32
CA TYR A 113 8.68 8.60 3.36
C TYR A 113 9.52 9.18 4.50
N SER A 114 9.52 8.55 5.68
CA SER A 114 10.33 9.03 6.81
C SER A 114 11.84 8.93 6.55
N LEU A 115 12.26 7.98 5.71
CA LEU A 115 13.67 7.74 5.39
C LEU A 115 14.14 8.52 4.15
N HIS A 116 13.26 8.65 3.14
CA HIS A 116 13.64 9.10 1.80
C HIS A 116 12.80 10.26 1.27
N GLY A 117 11.77 10.70 2.00
CA GLY A 117 10.77 11.63 1.49
C GLY A 117 10.01 11.08 0.29
N PHE A 118 9.33 11.96 -0.45
CA PHE A 118 8.61 11.55 -1.66
C PHE A 118 9.52 11.21 -2.86
N SER A 119 10.80 11.58 -2.81
CA SER A 119 11.77 11.26 -3.87
C SER A 119 12.05 9.76 -4.03
N ALA A 120 11.54 8.91 -3.14
CA ALA A 120 11.60 7.46 -3.31
C ALA A 120 10.67 6.93 -4.41
N TRP A 121 9.71 7.73 -4.88
CA TRP A 121 8.73 7.34 -5.90
C TRP A 121 8.98 8.10 -7.19
N TYR A 122 9.29 7.37 -8.26
CA TYR A 122 9.58 7.95 -9.56
C TYR A 122 8.36 8.71 -10.12
N GLY A 123 7.16 8.15 -9.97
CA GLY A 123 5.93 8.79 -10.43
C GLY A 123 5.68 10.14 -9.74
N TRP A 124 5.99 10.25 -8.44
CA TRP A 124 5.91 11.54 -7.75
C TRP A 124 6.99 12.53 -8.23
N VAL A 125 8.23 12.06 -8.41
CA VAL A 125 9.33 12.92 -8.88
C VAL A 125 9.01 13.52 -10.25
N ASP A 126 8.54 12.71 -11.20
CA ASP A 126 8.29 13.17 -12.57
C ASP A 126 7.01 14.00 -12.69
N HIS A 127 5.96 13.67 -11.93
CA HIS A 127 4.62 14.25 -12.15
C HIS A 127 4.09 15.16 -11.04
N CYS A 128 4.70 15.18 -9.86
CA CYS A 128 4.17 15.91 -8.70
C CYS A 128 5.12 16.95 -8.14
N SER A 129 6.43 16.65 -8.10
CA SER A 129 7.44 17.56 -7.54
C SER A 129 7.47 18.91 -8.25
N GLY A 130 7.22 19.99 -7.49
CA GLY A 130 7.20 21.36 -8.01
C GLY A 130 6.03 21.68 -8.97
N LYS A 131 5.02 20.81 -9.03
CA LYS A 131 3.85 20.95 -9.91
C LYS A 131 2.59 21.26 -9.11
N SER A 132 1.52 21.64 -9.81
CA SER A 132 0.22 21.79 -9.17
C SER A 132 -0.26 20.43 -8.67
N LEU A 133 -0.52 20.33 -7.38
CA LEU A 133 -1.04 19.12 -6.76
C LEU A 133 -2.57 19.06 -6.89
N PRO A 134 -3.18 17.86 -6.78
CA PRO A 134 -4.62 17.70 -6.75
C PRO A 134 -5.28 18.50 -5.63
N ASP A 135 -6.35 19.22 -5.93
CA ASP A 135 -7.22 19.76 -4.88
C ASP A 135 -7.91 18.61 -4.14
N ILE A 136 -8.00 18.72 -2.82
CA ILE A 136 -8.62 17.75 -1.92
C ILE A 136 -9.59 18.43 -0.93
N SER A 137 -9.88 19.72 -1.14
CA SER A 137 -10.73 20.52 -0.27
C SER A 137 -12.13 19.91 -0.11
N GLU A 138 -12.66 19.28 -1.15
CA GLU A 138 -13.96 18.62 -1.16
C GLU A 138 -14.03 17.31 -0.38
N CYS A 139 -12.88 16.76 0.02
CA CYS A 139 -12.82 15.47 0.73
C CYS A 139 -13.04 15.58 2.25
N PHE A 140 -13.16 16.81 2.76
CA PHE A 140 -13.29 17.13 4.19
C PHE A 140 -14.63 17.77 4.54
#